data_AF-A0A0E9WZV7-F1
#
_entry.id   AF-A0A0E9WZV7-F1
#
_cell.length_a   1.000
_cell.length_b   1.000
_cell.length_c   1.000
_cell.angle_alpha   90.00
_cell.angle_beta   90.00
_cell.angle_gamma   90.00
#
_symmetry.space_group_name_H-M   'P 1'
#
loop_
_entity.id
_entity.type
_entity.pdbx_description
1 polymer ?
#
loop_
_entity_poly.entity_id
_entity_poly.type
_entity_poly.pdbx_seq_one_letter_code
_entity_poly.pdbx_strand_id
1 'polypeptide(L)'
;MMSAVACASTPKITVVIGGCHGAESYAMCGRSFDPNFLFLWPNARVSLLAPGHSGDLAQEDKVDTHIHNKLEKESSAFFATARLWDDGVILPEDTRKVLGNCLKIIKQQEYQLSTEKRRSPLLRI
;
A
#
# COMPACT_ATOMS: atom_id res chain seq x y z
N MET A 1 7.58 2.27 -17.03
CA MET A 1 6.44 1.94 -16.15
C MET A 1 6.43 2.80 -14.87
N MET A 2 7.40 2.68 -13.96
CA MET A 2 7.43 3.46 -12.70
C MET A 2 7.24 4.97 -12.87
N SER A 3 7.91 5.59 -13.85
CA SER A 3 7.73 7.03 -14.13
C SER A 3 6.29 7.39 -14.51
N ALA A 4 5.57 6.52 -15.22
CA ALA A 4 4.16 6.77 -15.54
C ALA A 4 3.29 6.69 -14.27
N VAL A 5 3.55 5.74 -13.37
CA VAL A 5 2.83 5.61 -12.10
C VAL A 5 3.09 6.82 -11.19
N ALA A 6 4.33 7.28 -11.11
CA ALA A 6 4.71 8.47 -10.35
C ALA A 6 4.08 9.75 -10.91
N CYS A 7 4.08 9.91 -12.23
CA CYS A 7 3.62 11.15 -12.88
C CYS A 7 2.13 11.16 -13.26
N ALA A 8 1.39 10.07 -13.02
CA ALA A 8 -0.03 10.02 -13.31
C ALA A 8 -0.81 10.99 -12.40
N SER A 9 -1.51 11.94 -13.03
CA SER A 9 -2.38 12.93 -12.37
C SER A 9 -3.74 12.36 -11.97
N THR A 10 -4.12 11.22 -12.54
CA THR A 10 -5.37 10.53 -12.20
C THR A 10 -5.28 9.92 -10.79
N PRO A 11 -6.43 9.78 -10.09
CA PRO A 11 -6.47 9.09 -8.81
C PRO A 11 -5.99 7.64 -8.92
N LYS A 12 -5.24 7.18 -7.93
CA LYS A 12 -4.64 5.83 -7.86
C LYS A 12 -5.15 5.12 -6.62
N ILE A 13 -5.74 3.94 -6.80
CA ILE A 13 -6.18 3.08 -5.69
C ILE A 13 -5.51 1.73 -5.85
N THR A 14 -4.86 1.26 -4.79
CA THR A 14 -4.09 0.02 -4.80
C THR A 14 -4.75 -1.00 -3.86
N VAL A 15 -4.97 -2.22 -4.34
CA VAL A 15 -5.41 -3.35 -3.51
C VAL A 15 -4.43 -4.50 -3.72
N VAL A 16 -3.71 -4.85 -2.66
CA VAL A 16 -2.78 -5.98 -2.69
C VAL A 16 -3.55 -7.24 -2.31
N ILE A 17 -3.75 -8.11 -3.29
CA ILE A 17 -4.56 -9.33 -3.16
C ILE A 17 -3.73 -10.59 -2.83
N GLY A 18 -2.40 -10.48 -2.90
CA GLY A 18 -1.47 -11.62 -2.78
C GLY A 18 -0.07 -11.16 -2.44
N GLY A 19 0.94 -11.69 -3.12
CA GLY A 19 2.33 -11.28 -2.95
C GLY A 19 2.61 -9.91 -3.57
N CYS A 20 3.38 -9.08 -2.85
CA CYS A 20 3.91 -7.81 -3.32
C CYS A 20 5.34 -7.68 -2.79
N HIS A 21 6.31 -7.95 -3.66
CA HIS A 21 7.70 -8.10 -3.25
C HIS A 21 8.63 -7.13 -3.96
N GLY A 22 9.45 -6.42 -3.18
CA GLY A 22 10.55 -5.59 -3.67
C GLY A 22 10.13 -4.61 -4.75
N ALA A 23 10.68 -4.79 -5.96
CA ALA A 23 10.47 -3.87 -7.08
C ALA A 23 9.03 -3.85 -7.61
N GLU A 24 8.26 -4.91 -7.39
CA GLU A 24 6.85 -4.96 -7.79
C GLU A 24 6.01 -3.92 -7.05
N SER A 25 6.32 -3.67 -5.77
CA SER A 25 5.67 -2.62 -4.99
C SER A 25 5.85 -1.25 -5.66
N TYR A 26 7.02 -0.97 -6.22
CA TYR A 26 7.25 0.29 -6.92
C TYR A 26 6.54 0.34 -8.28
N ALA A 27 6.55 -0.76 -9.01
CA ALA A 27 5.92 -0.85 -10.31
C ALA A 27 4.38 -0.74 -10.19
N MET A 28 3.79 -1.34 -9.16
CA MET A 28 2.34 -1.51 -8.99
C MET A 28 1.69 -0.48 -8.03
N CYS A 29 2.27 0.71 -7.91
CA CYS A 29 1.74 1.80 -7.08
C CYS A 29 1.59 1.42 -5.60
N GLY A 30 2.65 0.85 -5.02
CA GLY A 30 2.79 0.68 -3.59
C GLY A 30 2.92 2.02 -2.86
N ARG A 31 3.09 1.97 -1.53
CA ARG A 31 2.98 3.16 -0.67
C ARG A 31 3.88 4.33 -1.07
N SER A 32 5.08 4.05 -1.59
CA SER A 32 6.05 5.08 -2.02
C SER A 32 5.63 5.88 -3.26
N PHE A 33 4.57 5.46 -3.96
CA PHE A 33 4.01 6.16 -5.13
C PHE A 33 2.71 6.91 -4.82
N ASP A 34 2.47 7.15 -3.52
CA ASP A 34 1.37 7.95 -2.99
C ASP A 34 0.00 7.65 -3.65
N PRO A 35 -0.50 6.40 -3.56
CA PRO A 35 -1.88 6.13 -3.93
C PRO A 35 -2.83 6.88 -3.00
N ASN A 36 -4.00 7.28 -3.51
CA ASN A 36 -5.05 7.91 -2.72
C ASN A 36 -5.53 6.98 -1.59
N PHE A 37 -5.59 5.68 -1.88
CA PHE A 37 -5.89 4.63 -0.92
C PHE A 37 -5.09 3.37 -1.27
N LEU A 38 -4.54 2.70 -0.27
CA LEU A 38 -3.90 1.39 -0.39
C LEU A 38 -4.52 0.42 0.60
N PHE A 39 -4.99 -0.73 0.14
CA PHE A 39 -5.55 -1.78 1.02
C PHE A 39 -4.86 -3.13 0.79
N LEU A 40 -4.92 -3.97 1.82
CA LEU A 40 -4.45 -5.36 1.77
C LEU A 40 -5.64 -6.32 1.93
N TRP A 41 -5.57 -7.47 1.28
CA TRP A 41 -6.35 -8.63 1.70
C TRP A 41 -5.69 -9.34 2.90
N PRO A 42 -6.42 -10.12 3.71
CA PRO A 42 -5.85 -10.79 4.89
C PRO A 42 -4.76 -11.80 4.54
N ASN A 43 -4.81 -12.38 3.33
CA ASN A 43 -3.82 -13.32 2.81
C ASN A 43 -2.61 -12.64 2.14
N ALA A 44 -2.61 -11.31 2.02
CA ALA A 44 -1.55 -10.60 1.32
C ALA A 44 -0.21 -10.72 2.05
N ARG A 45 0.87 -10.72 1.27
CA ARG A 45 2.24 -10.75 1.75
C ARG A 45 3.03 -9.59 1.14
N VAL A 46 3.58 -8.72 1.99
CA VAL A 46 4.35 -7.54 1.57
C VAL A 46 5.73 -7.59 2.19
N SER A 47 6.78 -7.66 1.38
CA SER A 47 8.16 -7.73 1.87
C SER A 47 9.15 -7.27 0.81
N LEU A 48 10.43 -7.17 1.16
CA LEU A 48 11.49 -6.94 0.18
C LEU A 48 11.64 -8.12 -0.80
N LEU A 49 11.53 -9.33 -0.26
CA LEU A 49 11.71 -10.58 -0.98
C LEU A 49 10.69 -11.60 -0.45
N ALA A 50 10.19 -12.45 -1.34
CA ALA A 50 9.30 -13.53 -0.95
C ALA A 50 10.04 -14.53 0.00
N PRO A 51 9.39 -15.03 1.06
CA PRO A 51 10.04 -15.94 2.01
C PRO A 51 10.65 -17.19 1.38
N GLY A 52 10.08 -17.70 0.27
CA GLY A 52 10.62 -18.86 -0.46
C GLY A 52 11.93 -18.61 -1.22
N HIS A 53 12.36 -17.36 -1.37
CA HIS A 53 13.63 -16.99 -2.02
C HIS A 53 14.68 -16.50 -1.01
N SER A 54 14.52 -16.78 0.29
CA SER A 54 15.46 -16.32 1.34
C SER A 54 16.90 -16.79 1.12
N GLY A 55 17.09 -17.94 0.47
CA GLY A 55 18.41 -18.49 0.13
C GLY A 55 19.24 -17.60 -0.81
N ASP A 56 18.60 -16.73 -1.61
CA ASP A 56 19.33 -15.79 -2.48
C ASP A 56 20.05 -14.70 -1.67
N LEU A 57 19.64 -14.47 -0.42
CA LEU A 57 20.24 -13.46 0.47
C LEU A 57 21.36 -14.03 1.35
N ALA A 58 21.42 -15.35 1.54
CA ALA A 58 22.36 -15.99 2.45
C ALA A 58 22.96 -17.26 1.84
N GLN A 59 24.28 -17.29 1.69
CA GLN A 59 25.03 -18.46 1.18
C GLN A 59 25.17 -19.60 2.22
N GLU A 60 24.64 -19.45 3.43
CA GLU A 60 24.80 -20.42 4.53
C GLU A 60 23.44 -20.97 5.02
N ASP A 61 23.29 -22.31 5.00
CA ASP A 61 22.05 -23.04 5.27
C ASP A 61 21.39 -22.74 6.64
N LYS A 62 22.18 -22.44 7.68
CA LYS A 62 21.65 -22.14 9.03
C LYS A 62 21.10 -20.72 9.13
N VAL A 63 21.71 -19.77 8.43
CA VAL A 63 21.28 -18.37 8.38
C VAL A 63 19.96 -18.26 7.61
N ASP A 64 19.78 -19.11 6.60
CA ASP A 64 18.58 -19.14 5.77
C ASP A 64 17.30 -19.40 6.58
N THR A 65 17.31 -20.35 7.52
CA THR A 65 16.12 -20.67 8.34
C THR A 65 15.67 -19.52 9.24
N HIS A 66 16.60 -18.75 9.81
CA HIS A 66 16.27 -17.60 10.64
C HIS A 66 15.68 -16.46 9.81
N ILE A 67 16.31 -16.15 8.67
CA ILE A 67 15.86 -15.12 7.73
C ILE A 67 14.48 -15.50 7.17
N HIS A 68 14.28 -16.75 6.77
CA HIS A 68 13.01 -17.27 6.28
C HIS A 68 11.87 -17.02 7.28
N ASN A 69 12.06 -17.43 8.55
CA ASN A 69 11.06 -17.24 9.60
C ASN A 69 10.77 -15.76 9.86
N LYS A 70 11.79 -14.90 9.78
CA LYS A 70 11.62 -13.45 9.91
C LYS A 70 10.81 -12.89 8.75
N LEU A 71 11.14 -13.28 7.51
CA LEU A 71 10.42 -12.85 6.31
C LEU A 71 8.95 -13.32 6.33
N GLU A 72 8.66 -14.56 6.72
CA GLU A 72 7.27 -15.03 6.86
C GLU A 72 6.47 -14.18 7.86
N LYS A 73 7.06 -13.90 9.03
CA LYS A 73 6.39 -13.13 10.08
C LYS A 73 6.17 -11.67 9.66
N GLU A 74 7.22 -11.02 9.16
CA GLU A 74 7.22 -9.60 8.81
C GLU A 74 6.49 -9.32 7.49
N SER A 75 6.29 -10.33 6.64
CA SER A 75 5.56 -10.16 5.37
C SER A 75 4.05 -10.15 5.54
N SER A 76 3.49 -10.53 6.68
CA SER A 76 2.04 -10.62 6.87
C SER A 76 1.31 -9.29 6.71
N ALA A 77 0.09 -9.32 6.15
CA ALA A 77 -0.75 -8.12 6.01
C ALA A 77 -0.91 -7.35 7.34
N PHE A 78 -1.12 -8.06 8.46
CA PHE A 78 -1.25 -7.43 9.77
C PHE A 78 0.04 -6.73 10.24
N PHE A 79 1.21 -7.27 9.88
CA PHE A 79 2.48 -6.61 10.19
C PHE A 79 2.63 -5.30 9.42
N ALA A 80 2.22 -5.29 8.15
CA ALA A 80 2.21 -4.13 7.27
C ALA A 80 1.22 -3.05 7.75
N THR A 81 -0.03 -3.43 8.03
CA THR A 81 -1.08 -2.50 8.48
C THR A 81 -0.76 -1.87 9.82
N ALA A 82 -0.15 -2.63 10.75
CA ALA A 82 0.31 -2.09 12.03
C ALA A 82 1.36 -0.97 11.88
N ARG A 83 1.96 -0.81 10.69
CA ARG A 83 3.01 0.17 10.36
C ARG A 83 2.59 1.15 9.26
N LEU A 84 1.30 1.18 8.91
CA LEU A 84 0.74 2.08 7.90
C LEU A 84 1.42 1.95 6.52
N TRP A 85 1.85 0.74 6.16
CA TRP A 85 2.27 0.47 4.78
C TRP A 85 1.05 0.51 3.85
N ASP A 86 -0.12 0.24 4.40
CA ASP A 86 -1.46 0.33 3.83
C ASP A 86 -2.38 1.13 4.76
N ASP A 87 -3.57 1.45 4.26
CA ASP A 87 -4.63 2.15 4.97
C ASP A 87 -5.68 1.18 5.58
N GLY A 88 -5.42 -0.13 5.53
CA GLY A 88 -6.24 -1.15 6.20
C GLY A 88 -6.30 -2.51 5.47
N VAL A 89 -6.61 -3.54 6.25
CA VAL A 89 -6.98 -4.87 5.74
C VAL A 89 -8.48 -4.90 5.46
N ILE A 90 -8.87 -5.33 4.25
CA ILE A 90 -10.26 -5.49 3.83
C ILE A 90 -10.53 -6.94 3.43
N LEU A 91 -11.76 -7.42 3.66
CA LEU A 91 -12.16 -8.73 3.18
C LEU A 91 -12.29 -8.75 1.64
N PRO A 92 -11.96 -9.85 0.96
CA PRO A 92 -12.07 -9.95 -0.49
C PRO A 92 -13.47 -9.59 -1.02
N GLU A 93 -14.52 -10.01 -0.32
CA GLU A 93 -15.92 -9.72 -0.65
C GLU A 93 -16.28 -8.22 -0.58
N ASP A 94 -15.63 -7.46 0.30
CA ASP A 94 -15.86 -6.03 0.48
C ASP A 94 -15.13 -5.17 -0.56
N THR A 95 -14.21 -5.74 -1.35
CA THR A 95 -13.36 -5.01 -2.29
C THR A 95 -14.19 -4.06 -3.18
N ARG A 96 -15.30 -4.53 -3.76
CA ARG A 96 -16.16 -3.69 -4.62
C ARG A 96 -16.77 -2.51 -3.86
N LYS A 97 -17.24 -2.73 -2.63
CA LYS A 97 -17.86 -1.70 -1.80
C LYS A 97 -16.83 -0.66 -1.39
N VAL A 98 -15.64 -1.09 -0.96
CA VAL A 98 -14.53 -0.21 -0.58
C VAL A 98 -14.09 0.65 -1.77
N LEU A 99 -13.82 0.04 -2.93
CA LEU A 99 -13.45 0.78 -4.15
C LEU A 99 -14.53 1.78 -4.57
N GLY A 100 -15.81 1.38 -4.48
CA GLY A 100 -16.94 2.28 -4.75
C GLY A 100 -16.96 3.49 -3.82
N ASN A 101 -16.65 3.30 -2.54
CA ASN A 101 -16.56 4.40 -1.57
C ASN A 101 -15.33 5.29 -1.83
N CYS A 102 -14.16 4.71 -2.12
CA CYS A 102 -12.96 5.47 -2.47
C CYS A 102 -13.20 6.38 -3.69
N LEU A 103 -13.81 5.84 -4.75
CA LEU A 103 -14.14 6.62 -5.95
C LEU A 103 -15.13 7.75 -5.65
N LYS A 104 -16.12 7.52 -4.77
CA LYS A 104 -17.05 8.58 -4.32
C LYS A 104 -16.31 9.69 -3.57
N ILE A 105 -15.40 9.33 -2.66
CA ILE A 105 -14.60 10.29 -1.88
C ILE A 105 -13.70 11.12 -2.80
N ILE A 106 -13.00 10.46 -3.72
CA ILE A 106 -12.13 11.10 -4.71
C ILE A 106 -12.94 12.07 -5.58
N LYS A 107 -14.12 11.64 -6.07
CA LYS A 107 -15.00 12.52 -6.86
C LYS A 107 -15.46 13.73 -6.05
N GLN A 108 -15.69 13.59 -4.75
CA GLN A 108 -16.12 14.70 -3.88
C GLN A 108 -15.01 15.75 -3.68
N GLN A 109 -13.73 15.39 -3.74
CA GLN A 109 -12.61 16.34 -3.62
C GLN A 109 -12.64 17.42 -4.70
N GLU A 110 -13.12 17.12 -5.91
CA GLU A 110 -13.31 18.12 -6.98
C GLU A 110 -14.35 19.19 -6.59
N TYR A 111 -15.28 18.88 -5.68
CA TYR A 111 -16.39 19.77 -5.29
C TYR A 111 -16.15 20.54 -3.97
N GLN A 112 -15.16 20.17 -3.15
CA GLN A 112 -14.98 20.71 -1.79
C GLN A 112 -13.77 21.61 -1.57
N LEU A 113 -13.00 21.94 -2.61
CA LEU A 113 -12.06 23.05 -2.51
C LEU A 113 -12.90 24.32 -2.29
N SER A 114 -12.82 24.90 -1.10
CA SER A 114 -13.36 26.23 -0.86
C SER A 114 -12.80 27.14 -1.95
N THR A 115 -13.66 27.59 -2.84
CA THR A 115 -13.28 28.43 -4.00
C THR A 115 -12.58 29.70 -3.53
N GLU A 116 -12.81 30.11 -2.28
CA GLU A 116 -12.07 31.17 -1.62
C GLU A 116 -10.79 30.66 -0.96
N LYS A 117 -9.66 31.00 -1.58
CA LYS A 117 -8.32 30.81 -1.02
C LYS A 117 -8.13 31.78 0.17
N ARG A 118 -8.36 31.30 1.40
CA ARG A 118 -8.12 32.11 2.60
C ARG A 118 -6.63 32.43 2.74
N ARG A 119 -6.31 33.71 2.96
CA ARG A 119 -4.93 34.20 3.09
C ARG A 119 -4.30 33.93 4.45
N SER A 120 -5.12 33.66 5.47
CA SER A 120 -4.70 33.35 6.82
C SER A 120 -5.53 32.21 7.42
N PRO A 121 -4.96 31.42 8.34
CA PRO A 121 -5.74 30.45 9.11
C PRO A 121 -6.80 31.17 9.94
N LEU A 122 -7.89 30.47 10.25
CA LEU A 122 -8.88 30.98 11.19
C LEU A 122 -8.24 31.08 12.59
N LEU A 123 -8.08 32.30 13.07
CA LEU A 123 -7.69 32.54 14.46
C LEU A 123 -8.96 32.63 15.30
N ARG A 124 -9.13 31.68 16.22
CA ARG A 124 -10.16 31.78 17.27
C ARG A 124 -9.58 32.66 18.38
N ILE A 125 -10.00 33.93 18.40
CA ILE A 125 -9.68 34.92 19.45
C ILE A 125 -10.65 34.73 20.61
#